data_AF-A0A0S0ZQ29-F1
#
_entry.id   AF-A0A0S0ZQ29-F1
#
_cell.length_a   1.000
_cell.length_b   1.000
_cell.length_c   1.000
_cell.angle_alpha   90.00
_cell.angle_beta   90.00
_cell.angle_gamma   90.00
#
_symmetry.space_group_name_H-M   'P 1'
#
loop_
_entity.id
_entity.type
_entity.pdbx_description
1 polymer ?
#
loop_
_entity_poly.entity_id
_entity_poly.type
_entity_poly.pdbx_seq_one_letter_code
_entity_poly.pdbx_strand_id
1 'polypeptide(L)'
;MDLMPGGMKALNLKKTLLTYSSFISAVRPMYESVMTLAATDEKEPVCIMTIMASTWGKTREICTRNQAILKSAIEGWGVCGTTTTFGDPRRAWVNTILAASGGSGPVPLYPPLSHAISLFPLNRAGSVWRGKGNLMLHTEDGSAFEVGLASSQQNKHTELAPGDPGLGKSVLINTLSEIQISSAQKNLPFIAYIDKGYSAQGLVQLIRDSLPPERKDEAVGIILSNDPEYTRNLFDVMYGAKSLLRRKKNFMSSVLCALCVDTGTGQPCNPGDTRQIINQLIELAFKEYGENNPRLYRASTEDLVDSALQDSGLYEKHDAAWWARSTWFEVRDMLHNAGYIMAAQRAHYQAMPQLPEVSSMLGHTSLRDVFGTVQRDGSNELLLDYIRRALEQGHNDYPMISGYTRFMINPETRVIAVDLNNVAGDKTPAGRLKTGIMYLLAGQIAGGDFTLPQYRDEVLKQLPREYHEIALKRINQLDSGG
;
A
#
# COMPACT_ATOMS: atom_id res chain seq x y z
N MET A 1 10.94 32.36 -27.27
CA MET A 1 10.07 33.55 -27.43
C MET A 1 10.83 34.71 -26.87
N ASP A 2 10.90 35.80 -27.60
CA ASP A 2 11.62 37.00 -27.17
C ASP A 2 10.61 38.13 -26.99
N LEU A 3 10.73 38.87 -25.89
CA LEU A 3 9.89 40.02 -25.56
C LEU A 3 10.78 41.25 -25.30
N MET A 4 10.52 42.34 -26.01
CA MET A 4 11.28 43.57 -25.94
C MET A 4 10.33 44.78 -25.78
N PRO A 5 10.74 45.86 -25.09
CA PRO A 5 9.92 47.06 -24.98
C PRO A 5 9.90 47.88 -26.28
N GLY A 6 8.95 48.81 -26.39
CA GLY A 6 8.95 49.84 -27.44
C GLY A 6 8.24 49.46 -28.74
N GLY A 7 7.18 48.65 -28.68
CA GLY A 7 6.38 48.26 -29.84
C GLY A 7 5.82 49.45 -30.62
N MET A 8 5.29 50.47 -29.93
CA MET A 8 4.80 51.69 -30.61
C MET A 8 5.92 52.52 -31.24
N LYS A 9 7.13 52.53 -30.65
CA LYS A 9 8.30 53.18 -31.28
C LYS A 9 8.67 52.48 -32.59
N ALA A 10 8.65 51.15 -32.62
CA ALA A 10 8.89 50.36 -33.82
C ALA A 10 7.78 50.53 -34.89
N LEU A 11 6.53 50.76 -34.47
CA LEU A 11 5.40 51.01 -35.36
C LEU A 11 5.30 52.47 -35.83
N ASN A 12 6.08 53.41 -35.29
CA ASN A 12 5.86 54.85 -35.51
C ASN A 12 5.86 55.26 -36.99
N LEU A 13 6.84 54.79 -37.78
CA LEU A 13 6.89 55.07 -39.22
C LEU A 13 5.68 54.47 -39.97
N LYS A 14 5.28 53.25 -39.60
CA LYS A 14 4.09 52.60 -40.17
C LYS A 14 2.83 53.34 -39.80
N LYS A 15 2.70 53.80 -38.54
CA LYS A 15 1.59 54.62 -38.05
C LYS A 15 1.44 55.88 -38.89
N THR A 16 2.53 56.63 -39.10
CA THR A 16 2.52 57.86 -39.92
C THR A 16 2.05 57.58 -41.35
N LEU A 17 2.58 56.56 -42.01
CA LEU A 17 2.18 56.19 -43.37
C LEU A 17 0.69 55.77 -43.43
N LEU A 18 0.25 54.95 -42.48
CA LEU A 18 -1.13 54.48 -42.38
C LEU A 18 -2.11 55.63 -42.13
N THR A 19 -1.72 56.66 -41.39
CA THR A 19 -2.54 57.87 -41.19
C THR A 19 -2.82 58.58 -42.52
N TYR A 20 -1.78 58.77 -43.35
CA TYR A 20 -1.95 59.40 -44.66
C TYR A 20 -2.70 58.51 -45.66
N SER A 21 -2.60 57.18 -45.56
CA SER A 21 -3.28 56.25 -46.47
C SER A 21 -4.61 55.70 -45.93
N SER A 22 -5.12 56.24 -44.83
CA SER A 22 -6.32 55.72 -44.11
C SER A 22 -7.61 55.76 -44.95
N PHE A 23 -7.65 56.59 -45.99
CA PHE A 23 -8.75 56.66 -46.95
C PHE A 23 -8.85 55.44 -47.89
N ILE A 24 -7.80 54.62 -47.98
CA ILE A 24 -7.79 53.39 -48.79
C ILE A 24 -8.45 52.27 -47.99
N SER A 25 -9.60 51.79 -48.47
CA SER A 25 -10.41 50.75 -47.80
C SER A 25 -9.60 49.50 -47.41
N ALA A 26 -8.68 49.06 -48.27
CA ALA A 26 -7.84 47.88 -48.03
C ALA A 26 -6.84 48.04 -46.85
N VAL A 27 -6.49 49.27 -46.49
CA VAL A 27 -5.46 49.59 -45.48
C VAL A 27 -6.10 50.01 -44.15
N ARG A 28 -7.38 50.38 -44.19
CA ARG A 28 -8.16 50.84 -43.03
C ARG A 28 -8.12 49.87 -41.83
N PRO A 29 -8.25 48.53 -41.98
CA PRO A 29 -8.16 47.62 -40.84
C PRO A 29 -6.78 47.64 -40.15
N MET A 30 -5.70 47.82 -40.92
CA MET A 30 -4.34 47.94 -40.38
C MET A 30 -4.17 49.26 -39.62
N TYR A 31 -4.71 50.35 -40.17
CA TYR A 31 -4.74 51.65 -39.50
C TYR A 31 -5.49 51.59 -38.16
N GLU A 32 -6.71 51.04 -38.16
CA GLU A 32 -7.53 50.87 -36.96
C GLU A 32 -6.79 50.05 -35.90
N SER A 33 -6.16 48.92 -36.29
CA SER A 33 -5.37 48.08 -35.38
C SER A 33 -4.19 48.83 -34.74
N VAL A 34 -3.44 49.62 -35.52
CA VAL A 34 -2.32 50.41 -35.01
C VAL A 34 -2.78 51.56 -34.11
N MET A 35 -3.93 52.17 -34.39
CA MET A 35 -4.50 53.21 -33.53
C MET A 35 -5.08 52.63 -32.23
N THR A 36 -5.68 51.44 -32.27
CA THR A 36 -6.06 50.70 -31.06
C THR A 36 -4.83 50.42 -30.20
N LEU A 37 -3.75 49.90 -30.79
CA LEU A 37 -2.49 49.68 -30.05
C LEU A 37 -1.92 50.98 -29.47
N ALA A 38 -1.99 52.09 -30.20
CA ALA A 38 -1.55 53.39 -29.70
C ALA A 38 -2.35 53.85 -28.47
N ALA A 39 -3.67 53.65 -28.47
CA ALA A 39 -4.53 53.95 -27.34
C ALA A 39 -4.30 52.98 -26.15
N THR A 40 -3.96 51.72 -26.44
CA THR A 40 -3.58 50.75 -25.41
C THR A 40 -2.25 51.08 -24.76
N ASP A 41 -1.26 51.57 -25.53
CA ASP A 41 0.09 51.96 -25.06
C ASP A 41 0.05 53.04 -23.97
N GLU A 42 -1.00 53.89 -23.96
CA GLU A 42 -1.23 54.89 -22.91
C GLU A 42 -1.55 54.26 -21.53
N LYS A 43 -2.10 53.04 -21.50
CA LYS A 43 -2.49 52.32 -20.28
C LYS A 43 -1.55 51.16 -19.96
N GLU A 44 -1.07 50.47 -20.97
CA GLU A 44 -0.22 49.30 -20.86
C GLU A 44 0.79 49.28 -22.01
N PRO A 45 2.09 49.10 -21.76
CA PRO A 45 3.10 49.14 -22.81
C PRO A 45 2.88 48.08 -23.89
N VAL A 46 2.85 48.52 -25.14
CA VAL A 46 2.89 47.64 -26.31
C VAL A 46 4.33 47.16 -26.51
N CYS A 47 4.50 45.85 -26.50
CA CYS A 47 5.79 45.20 -26.60
C CYS A 47 6.08 44.74 -28.05
N ILE A 48 7.32 44.34 -28.30
CA ILE A 48 7.71 43.58 -29.49
C ILE A 48 7.91 42.14 -29.03
N MET A 49 7.18 41.21 -29.64
CA MET A 49 7.28 39.79 -29.33
C MET A 49 7.64 39.00 -30.58
N THR A 50 8.53 38.02 -30.47
CA THR A 50 8.78 37.04 -31.55
C THR A 50 8.70 35.62 -31.03
N ILE A 51 8.08 34.75 -31.83
CA ILE A 51 7.92 33.33 -31.53
C ILE A 51 8.65 32.56 -32.62
N MET A 52 9.64 31.76 -32.21
CA MET A 52 10.42 30.88 -33.08
C MET A 52 10.33 29.48 -32.50
N ALA A 53 10.05 28.50 -33.35
CA ALA A 53 9.99 27.10 -32.98
C ALA A 53 10.78 26.26 -33.98
N SER A 54 11.46 25.24 -33.49
CA SER A 54 12.17 24.26 -34.32
C SER A 54 11.73 22.85 -33.97
N THR A 55 11.94 21.93 -34.90
CA THR A 55 11.68 20.50 -34.73
C THR A 55 12.83 19.71 -35.36
N TRP A 56 12.85 18.41 -35.09
CA TRP A 56 13.91 17.50 -35.56
C TRP A 56 13.32 16.17 -36.03
N GLY A 57 14.10 15.40 -36.80
CA GLY A 57 13.75 14.06 -37.23
C GLY A 57 15.00 13.26 -37.61
N LYS A 58 14.97 11.94 -37.41
CA LYS A 58 16.09 11.05 -37.79
C LYS A 58 16.32 10.98 -39.30
N THR A 59 15.26 11.22 -40.08
CA THR A 59 15.30 11.33 -41.54
C THR A 59 14.64 12.62 -41.99
N ARG A 60 14.88 13.02 -43.25
CA ARG A 60 14.29 14.23 -43.82
C ARG A 60 12.77 14.16 -43.87
N GLU A 61 12.21 12.99 -44.20
CA GLU A 61 10.78 12.75 -44.28
C GLU A 61 10.11 12.94 -42.91
N ILE A 62 10.70 12.37 -41.86
CA ILE A 62 10.22 12.53 -40.49
C ILE A 62 10.30 13.99 -40.06
N CYS A 63 11.39 14.69 -40.40
CA CYS A 63 11.57 16.10 -40.08
C CYS A 63 10.50 16.98 -40.77
N THR A 64 10.24 16.76 -42.06
CA THR A 64 9.19 17.47 -42.81
C THR A 64 7.79 17.19 -42.24
N ARG A 65 7.50 15.94 -41.87
CA ARG A 65 6.23 15.59 -41.19
C ARG A 65 6.11 16.31 -39.84
N ASN A 66 7.15 16.27 -39.02
CA ASN A 66 7.15 16.94 -37.72
C ASN A 66 7.03 18.46 -37.87
N GLN A 67 7.62 19.04 -38.91
CA GLN A 67 7.48 20.47 -39.23
C GLN A 67 6.02 20.81 -39.60
N ALA A 68 5.35 19.96 -40.37
CA ALA A 68 3.94 20.15 -40.70
C ALA A 68 3.02 20.05 -39.46
N ILE A 69 3.30 19.10 -38.56
CA ILE A 69 2.58 18.98 -37.27
C ILE A 69 2.80 20.22 -36.42
N LEU A 70 4.04 20.66 -36.26
CA LEU A 70 4.38 21.87 -35.49
C LEU A 70 3.71 23.11 -36.09
N LYS A 71 3.73 23.23 -37.42
CA LYS A 71 3.03 24.29 -38.15
C LYS A 71 1.55 24.31 -37.80
N SER A 72 0.87 23.17 -37.96
CA SER A 72 -0.56 23.02 -37.66
C SER A 72 -0.88 23.30 -36.20
N ALA A 73 0.00 22.93 -35.26
CA ALA A 73 -0.20 23.17 -33.83
C ALA A 73 -0.15 24.67 -33.50
N ILE A 74 0.81 25.41 -34.10
CA ILE A 74 0.92 26.86 -33.90
C ILE A 74 -0.23 27.60 -34.59
N GLU A 75 -0.61 27.20 -35.80
CA GLU A 75 -1.76 27.78 -36.51
C GLU A 75 -3.09 27.46 -35.81
N GLY A 76 -3.15 26.38 -35.03
CA GLY A 76 -4.29 26.03 -34.19
C GLY A 76 -4.54 26.98 -33.02
N TRP A 77 -3.61 27.88 -32.67
CA TRP A 77 -3.75 28.90 -31.61
C TRP A 77 -4.60 30.12 -32.05
N GLY A 78 -5.62 29.90 -32.87
CA GLY A 78 -6.54 30.93 -33.34
C GLY A 78 -6.19 31.44 -34.74
N VAL A 79 -5.95 32.75 -34.89
CA VAL A 79 -5.67 33.40 -36.19
C VAL A 79 -4.15 33.62 -36.38
N CYS A 80 -3.36 32.62 -36.01
CA CYS A 80 -1.90 32.68 -36.13
C CYS A 80 -1.45 32.23 -37.51
N GLY A 81 -0.57 33.00 -38.15
CA GLY A 81 0.14 32.61 -39.37
C GLY A 81 1.57 32.22 -39.07
N THR A 82 2.08 31.17 -39.70
CA THR A 82 3.47 30.76 -39.57
C THR A 82 4.23 30.96 -40.88
N THR A 83 5.51 31.34 -40.78
CA THR A 83 6.43 31.30 -41.92
C THR A 83 7.45 30.18 -41.73
N THR A 84 7.67 29.41 -42.79
CA THR A 84 8.73 28.39 -42.84
C THR A 84 9.88 28.81 -43.74
N THR A 85 9.73 29.95 -44.43
CA THR A 85 10.72 30.50 -45.34
C THR A 85 11.58 31.50 -44.59
N PHE A 86 12.86 31.18 -44.44
CA PHE A 86 13.87 32.03 -43.80
C PHE A 86 14.96 32.34 -44.81
N GLY A 87 15.44 33.59 -44.85
CA GLY A 87 16.58 33.97 -45.69
C GLY A 87 17.86 33.23 -45.27
N ASP A 88 18.11 33.15 -43.96
CA ASP A 88 19.18 32.33 -43.37
C ASP A 88 18.57 31.29 -42.41
N PRO A 89 18.47 30.01 -42.82
CA PRO A 89 17.90 28.96 -41.99
C PRO A 89 18.79 28.60 -40.79
N ARG A 90 20.10 28.84 -40.85
CA ARG A 90 21.00 28.59 -39.70
C ARG A 90 20.75 29.61 -38.61
N ARG A 91 20.63 30.89 -38.97
CA ARG A 91 20.25 31.94 -38.02
C ARG A 91 18.86 31.72 -37.43
N ALA A 92 17.90 31.29 -38.24
CA ALA A 92 16.56 30.93 -37.76
C ALA A 92 16.60 29.79 -36.73
N TRP A 93 17.44 28.78 -36.95
CA TRP A 93 17.67 27.69 -36.00
C TRP A 93 18.37 28.17 -34.72
N VAL A 94 19.45 28.95 -34.82
CA VAL A 94 20.16 29.51 -33.65
C VAL A 94 19.23 30.35 -32.77
N ASN A 95 18.31 31.12 -33.38
CA ASN A 95 17.29 31.88 -32.66
C ASN A 95 16.25 31.01 -31.91
N THR A 96 16.22 29.69 -32.14
CA THR A 96 15.36 28.76 -31.38
C THR A 96 16.07 28.16 -30.17
N ILE A 97 17.39 28.37 -30.05
CA ILE A 97 18.20 27.87 -28.95
C ILE A 97 18.24 28.93 -27.85
N LEU A 98 17.85 28.54 -26.63
CA LEU A 98 17.84 29.43 -25.48
C LEU A 98 19.22 30.07 -25.27
N ALA A 99 19.26 31.40 -25.13
CA ALA A 99 20.46 32.20 -24.88
C ALA A 99 21.57 32.13 -25.96
N ALA A 100 21.32 31.53 -27.14
CA ALA A 100 22.31 31.44 -28.21
C ALA A 100 22.34 32.64 -29.16
N SER A 101 21.33 33.52 -29.10
CA SER A 101 21.21 34.71 -29.95
C SER A 101 20.63 35.88 -29.16
N GLY A 102 21.14 37.09 -29.41
CA GLY A 102 20.54 38.34 -28.92
C GLY A 102 19.54 38.96 -29.91
N GLY A 103 19.32 38.33 -31.07
CA GLY A 103 18.44 38.84 -32.12
C GLY A 103 17.08 38.15 -32.13
N SER A 104 16.01 38.93 -32.28
CA SER A 104 14.64 38.44 -32.37
C SER A 104 14.34 37.71 -33.69
N GLY A 105 13.24 36.96 -33.73
CA GLY A 105 12.71 36.36 -34.96
C GLY A 105 12.37 37.39 -36.06
N PRO A 106 12.21 36.97 -37.33
CA PRO A 106 12.01 37.87 -38.46
C PRO A 106 10.62 38.50 -38.53
N VAL A 107 9.64 37.96 -37.80
CA VAL A 107 8.24 38.42 -37.82
C VAL A 107 7.87 38.96 -36.43
N PRO A 108 7.97 40.29 -36.20
CA PRO A 108 7.58 40.88 -34.93
C PRO A 108 6.07 40.97 -34.78
N LEU A 109 5.59 40.57 -33.60
CA LEU A 109 4.25 40.76 -33.08
C LEU A 109 4.25 41.97 -32.14
N TYR A 110 3.10 42.63 -32.00
CA TYR A 110 2.96 43.83 -31.16
C TYR A 110 1.86 43.69 -30.09
N PRO A 111 1.93 42.68 -29.19
CA PRO A 111 0.94 42.53 -28.13
C PRO A 111 1.12 43.61 -27.04
N PRO A 112 0.03 44.05 -26.39
CA PRO A 112 0.10 44.63 -25.05
C PRO A 112 0.81 43.68 -24.07
N LEU A 113 1.48 44.20 -23.05
CA LEU A 113 2.30 43.40 -22.13
C LEU A 113 1.53 42.23 -21.47
N SER A 114 0.29 42.44 -21.05
CA SER A 114 -0.58 41.45 -20.41
C SER A 114 -0.87 40.27 -21.33
N HIS A 115 -1.14 40.57 -22.61
CA HIS A 115 -1.34 39.56 -23.66
C HIS A 115 -0.03 38.86 -24.02
N ALA A 116 1.11 39.56 -23.97
CA ALA A 116 2.40 38.93 -24.17
C ALA A 116 2.68 37.91 -23.07
N ILE A 117 2.51 38.30 -21.80
CA ILE A 117 2.73 37.45 -20.63
C ILE A 117 1.80 36.23 -20.64
N SER A 118 0.54 36.38 -21.05
CA SER A 118 -0.41 35.26 -21.14
C SER A 118 -0.04 34.24 -22.22
N LEU A 119 0.74 34.63 -23.24
CA LEU A 119 1.26 33.74 -24.28
C LEU A 119 2.56 33.04 -23.89
N PHE A 120 3.28 33.52 -22.86
CA PHE A 120 4.46 32.82 -22.38
C PHE A 120 4.07 31.53 -21.64
N PRO A 121 4.85 30.44 -21.78
CA PRO A 121 4.62 29.18 -21.08
C PRO A 121 5.05 29.24 -19.60
N LEU A 122 4.65 30.29 -18.86
CA LEU A 122 5.01 30.49 -17.45
C LEU A 122 4.18 29.61 -16.51
N ASN A 123 2.97 29.22 -16.91
CA ASN A 123 2.01 28.49 -16.08
C ASN A 123 2.20 26.97 -16.11
N ARG A 124 3.41 26.49 -16.42
CA ARG A 124 3.65 25.05 -16.40
C ARG A 124 3.52 24.54 -14.97
N ALA A 125 2.61 23.59 -14.75
CA ALA A 125 2.43 22.97 -13.45
C ALA A 125 3.76 22.35 -12.98
N GLY A 126 4.25 22.83 -11.85
CA GLY A 126 5.40 22.26 -11.18
C GLY A 126 4.98 21.15 -10.23
N SER A 127 5.88 20.19 -10.00
CA SER A 127 5.73 19.28 -8.88
C SER A 127 5.73 20.05 -7.55
N VAL A 128 4.85 19.67 -6.62
CA VAL A 128 4.85 20.18 -5.24
C VAL A 128 6.01 19.60 -4.41
N TRP A 129 6.66 18.54 -4.92
CA TRP A 129 7.77 17.83 -4.29
C TRP A 129 9.15 18.25 -4.78
N ARG A 130 9.28 19.41 -5.43
CA ARG A 130 10.55 19.90 -6.02
C ARG A 130 11.74 19.75 -5.06
N GLY A 131 12.74 18.97 -5.46
CA GLY A 131 13.97 18.70 -4.70
C GLY A 131 13.78 17.72 -3.54
N LYS A 132 12.61 17.11 -3.41
CA LYS A 132 12.22 16.17 -2.36
C LYS A 132 11.53 14.90 -2.90
N GLY A 133 11.31 14.81 -4.21
CA GLY A 133 10.73 13.62 -4.83
C GLY A 133 11.74 12.48 -4.92
N ASN A 134 11.29 11.26 -4.67
CA ASN A 134 12.06 10.02 -4.81
C ASN A 134 11.57 9.15 -5.97
N LEU A 135 10.43 9.48 -6.57
CA LEU A 135 9.91 8.89 -7.79
C LEU A 135 9.95 9.94 -8.91
N MET A 136 10.51 9.58 -10.07
CA MET A 136 10.51 10.42 -11.26
C MET A 136 9.47 9.92 -12.26
N LEU A 137 8.42 10.70 -12.49
CA LEU A 137 7.42 10.46 -13.53
C LEU A 137 7.62 11.44 -14.70
N HIS A 138 6.83 11.27 -15.75
CA HIS A 138 6.77 12.21 -16.86
C HIS A 138 5.35 12.74 -17.04
N THR A 139 5.22 14.04 -17.28
CA THR A 139 3.98 14.63 -17.78
C THR A 139 3.72 14.17 -19.23
N GLU A 140 2.49 14.33 -19.73
CA GLU A 140 2.13 13.95 -21.10
C GLU A 140 2.95 14.69 -22.17
N ASP A 141 3.38 15.92 -21.86
CA ASP A 141 4.27 16.73 -22.69
C ASP A 141 5.77 16.38 -22.49
N GLY A 142 6.06 15.29 -21.77
CA GLY A 142 7.36 14.64 -21.72
C GLY A 142 8.38 15.24 -20.74
N SER A 143 7.95 16.03 -19.75
CA SER A 143 8.89 16.55 -18.75
C SER A 143 8.87 15.80 -17.45
N ALA A 144 10.07 15.78 -16.85
CA ALA A 144 10.32 15.23 -15.54
C ALA A 144 9.36 15.83 -14.49
N PHE A 145 8.66 14.94 -13.79
CA PHE A 145 7.70 15.26 -12.76
C PHE A 145 8.03 14.45 -11.51
N GLU A 146 8.67 15.13 -10.55
CA GLU A 146 9.05 14.52 -9.27
C GLU A 146 7.81 14.22 -8.43
N VAL A 147 7.77 13.05 -7.79
CA VAL A 147 6.76 12.64 -6.82
C VAL A 147 7.46 12.16 -5.55
N GLY A 148 7.05 12.68 -4.40
CA GLY A 148 7.56 12.26 -3.10
C GLY A 148 6.68 11.17 -2.49
N LEU A 149 7.09 9.91 -2.64
CA LEU A 149 6.50 8.77 -1.94
C LEU A 149 6.89 8.82 -0.46
N ALA A 150 5.91 8.55 0.42
CA ALA A 150 6.08 8.60 1.88
C ALA A 150 6.66 9.95 2.38
N SER A 151 6.28 11.05 1.72
CA SER A 151 6.69 12.40 2.12
C SER A 151 5.95 12.85 3.37
N SER A 152 6.65 13.54 4.27
CA SER A 152 6.04 14.21 5.44
C SER A 152 5.04 15.32 5.08
N GLN A 153 5.00 15.72 3.80
CA GLN A 153 3.96 16.63 3.29
C GLN A 153 2.62 15.92 3.04
N GLN A 154 2.58 14.58 3.11
CA GLN A 154 1.37 13.78 2.93
C GLN A 154 1.08 12.96 4.19
N ASN A 155 -0.05 13.23 4.83
CA ASN A 155 -0.48 12.47 6.02
C ASN A 155 -0.87 11.03 5.69
N LYS A 156 -1.36 10.79 4.46
CA LYS A 156 -1.79 9.48 3.99
C LYS A 156 -1.62 9.40 2.48
N HIS A 157 -1.09 8.29 2.00
CA HIS A 157 -0.99 7.97 0.59
C HIS A 157 -1.74 6.67 0.31
N THR A 158 -2.73 6.74 -0.59
CA THR A 158 -3.48 5.58 -1.08
C THR A 158 -3.38 5.60 -2.60
N GLU A 159 -2.82 4.54 -3.17
CA GLU A 159 -2.68 4.38 -4.62
C GLU A 159 -3.63 3.29 -5.12
N LEU A 160 -4.29 3.52 -6.26
CA LEU A 160 -5.10 2.53 -6.95
C LEU A 160 -4.54 2.34 -8.36
N ALA A 161 -4.04 1.14 -8.65
CA ALA A 161 -3.50 0.78 -9.96
C ALA A 161 -4.42 -0.22 -10.69
N PRO A 162 -5.51 0.24 -11.34
CA PRO A 162 -6.34 -0.62 -12.19
C PRO A 162 -5.61 -0.94 -13.50
N GLY A 163 -5.74 -2.17 -13.98
CA GLY A 163 -5.17 -2.58 -15.25
C GLY A 163 -5.39 -4.05 -15.53
N ASP A 164 -5.55 -4.38 -16.81
CA ASP A 164 -5.65 -5.75 -17.27
C ASP A 164 -4.32 -6.51 -17.04
N PRO A 165 -4.36 -7.84 -16.90
CA PRO A 165 -3.16 -8.66 -16.81
C PRO A 165 -2.17 -8.37 -17.95
N GLY A 166 -0.90 -8.15 -17.61
CA GLY A 166 0.17 -7.88 -18.59
C GLY A 166 0.44 -6.40 -18.89
N LEU A 167 -0.38 -5.45 -18.40
CA LEU A 167 -0.17 -4.01 -18.62
C LEU A 167 0.81 -3.34 -17.64
N GLY A 168 1.63 -4.13 -16.93
CA GLY A 168 2.68 -3.59 -16.05
C GLY A 168 2.23 -3.17 -14.65
N LYS A 169 1.01 -3.53 -14.20
CA LYS A 169 0.53 -3.26 -12.83
C LYS A 169 1.51 -3.74 -11.74
N SER A 170 1.95 -4.99 -11.83
CA SER A 170 2.90 -5.56 -10.85
C SER A 170 4.26 -4.87 -10.91
N VAL A 171 4.70 -4.43 -12.10
CA VAL A 171 5.94 -3.66 -12.24
C VAL A 171 5.82 -2.34 -11.49
N LEU A 172 4.73 -1.59 -11.73
CA LEU A 172 4.48 -0.33 -11.03
C LEU A 172 4.47 -0.50 -9.51
N ILE A 173 3.70 -1.46 -8.98
CA ILE A 173 3.60 -1.69 -7.53
C ILE A 173 4.96 -2.07 -6.94
N ASN A 174 5.71 -2.96 -7.60
CA ASN A 174 7.05 -3.34 -7.15
C ASN A 174 8.02 -2.16 -7.18
N THR A 175 7.99 -1.32 -8.23
CA THR A 175 8.82 -0.11 -8.32
C THR A 175 8.51 0.90 -7.21
N LEU A 176 7.23 1.12 -6.89
CA LEU A 176 6.86 2.04 -5.80
C LEU A 176 7.44 1.59 -4.46
N SER A 177 7.37 0.30 -4.17
CA SER A 177 7.92 -0.25 -2.93
C SER A 177 9.44 -0.34 -2.93
N GLU A 178 10.07 -0.66 -4.05
CA GLU A 178 11.52 -0.62 -4.20
C GLU A 178 12.07 0.77 -3.89
N ILE A 179 11.42 1.83 -4.40
CA ILE A 179 11.78 3.22 -4.10
C ILE A 179 11.64 3.52 -2.60
N GLN A 180 10.58 3.02 -1.94
CA GLN A 180 10.42 3.18 -0.49
C GLN A 180 11.54 2.49 0.30
N ILE A 181 11.95 1.31 -0.15
CA ILE A 181 13.05 0.55 0.46
C ILE A 181 14.39 1.24 0.23
N SER A 182 14.68 1.66 -0.99
CA SER A 182 15.95 2.32 -1.34
C SER A 182 16.08 3.71 -0.74
N SER A 183 14.95 4.38 -0.47
CA SER A 183 14.91 5.69 0.21
C SER A 183 15.07 5.58 1.73
N ALA A 184 15.00 4.37 2.30
CA ALA A 184 15.05 4.16 3.74
C ALA A 184 16.48 4.39 4.28
N GLN A 185 16.61 5.24 5.31
CA GLN A 185 17.93 5.65 5.79
C GLN A 185 18.55 4.78 6.88
N LYS A 186 17.73 4.07 7.68
CA LYS A 186 18.22 3.31 8.84
C LYS A 186 17.85 1.83 8.76
N ASN A 187 16.55 1.55 8.74
CA ASN A 187 16.00 0.21 8.71
C ASN A 187 15.07 0.07 7.50
N LEU A 188 14.87 -1.14 7.02
CA LEU A 188 13.88 -1.39 5.99
C LEU A 188 12.50 -0.88 6.43
N PRO A 189 11.65 -0.36 5.54
CA PRO A 189 10.27 -0.05 5.90
C PRO A 189 9.49 -1.35 6.16
N PHE A 190 8.39 -1.25 6.91
CA PHE A 190 7.45 -2.36 7.02
C PHE A 190 6.58 -2.42 5.76
N ILE A 191 6.69 -3.51 5.00
CA ILE A 191 5.96 -3.71 3.74
C ILE A 191 5.33 -5.10 3.76
N ALA A 192 4.04 -5.17 3.46
CA ALA A 192 3.29 -6.41 3.36
C ALA A 192 2.64 -6.53 1.98
N TYR A 193 3.03 -7.55 1.22
CA TYR A 193 2.36 -7.96 -0.02
C TYR A 193 1.47 -9.15 0.23
N ILE A 194 0.27 -9.07 -0.34
CA ILE A 194 -0.65 -10.20 -0.45
C ILE A 194 -1.03 -10.28 -1.91
N ASP A 195 -0.56 -11.32 -2.58
CA ASP A 195 -0.74 -11.46 -4.01
C ASP A 195 -1.30 -12.84 -4.38
N LYS A 196 -2.03 -12.89 -5.48
CA LYS A 196 -2.40 -14.13 -6.16
C LYS A 196 -1.51 -14.25 -7.39
N GLY A 197 -0.28 -14.75 -7.18
CA GLY A 197 0.77 -14.83 -8.17
C GLY A 197 2.13 -14.49 -7.58
N TYR A 198 3.19 -15.01 -8.19
CA TYR A 198 4.57 -14.85 -7.71
C TYR A 198 5.16 -13.45 -7.93
N SER A 199 4.35 -12.40 -8.11
CA SER A 199 4.82 -11.12 -8.65
C SER A 199 5.67 -10.32 -7.65
N ALA A 200 5.37 -10.41 -6.35
CA ALA A 200 6.18 -9.79 -5.30
C ALA A 200 7.33 -10.68 -4.80
N GLN A 201 7.29 -11.99 -5.06
CA GLN A 201 8.29 -12.95 -4.56
C GLN A 201 9.69 -12.64 -5.09
N GLY A 202 9.80 -12.29 -6.38
CA GLY A 202 11.08 -11.91 -6.99
C GLY A 202 11.72 -10.68 -6.34
N LEU A 203 10.92 -9.66 -6.02
CA LEU A 203 11.41 -8.46 -5.34
C LEU A 203 11.86 -8.77 -3.91
N VAL A 204 11.07 -9.53 -3.15
CA VAL A 204 11.44 -9.90 -1.77
C VAL A 204 12.69 -10.77 -1.74
N GLN A 205 12.84 -11.68 -2.70
CA GLN A 205 14.07 -12.47 -2.85
C GLN A 205 15.28 -11.59 -3.17
N LEU A 206 15.13 -10.62 -4.07
CA LEU A 206 16.20 -9.66 -4.39
C LEU A 206 16.62 -8.85 -3.15
N ILE A 207 15.66 -8.39 -2.35
CA ILE A 207 15.92 -7.68 -1.09
C ILE A 207 16.66 -8.62 -0.12
N ARG A 208 16.16 -9.85 0.06
CA ARG A 208 16.77 -10.86 0.95
C ARG A 208 18.21 -11.17 0.56
N ASP A 209 18.49 -11.29 -0.73
CA ASP A 209 19.83 -11.60 -1.24
C ASP A 209 20.78 -10.40 -1.16
N SER A 210 20.24 -9.17 -1.12
CA SER A 210 21.00 -7.94 -0.91
C SER A 210 21.32 -7.67 0.58
N LEU A 211 20.69 -8.38 1.50
CA LEU A 211 20.93 -8.25 2.94
C LEU A 211 22.10 -9.14 3.39
N PRO A 212 22.88 -8.69 4.39
CA PRO A 212 23.91 -9.53 4.99
C PRO A 212 23.30 -10.75 5.71
N PRO A 213 24.06 -11.84 5.91
CA PRO A 213 23.53 -13.14 6.38
C PRO A 213 22.64 -13.05 7.62
N GLU A 214 23.03 -12.24 8.60
CA GLU A 214 22.35 -12.04 9.87
C GLU A 214 21.04 -11.25 9.78
N ARG A 215 20.80 -10.56 8.64
CA ARG A 215 19.60 -9.74 8.39
C ARG A 215 18.65 -10.35 7.37
N LYS A 216 18.96 -11.52 6.81
CA LYS A 216 18.15 -12.14 5.75
C LYS A 216 16.69 -12.38 6.16
N ASP A 217 16.42 -12.57 7.45
CA ASP A 217 15.07 -12.78 7.95
C ASP A 217 14.25 -11.48 8.07
N GLU A 218 14.84 -10.31 7.79
CA GLU A 218 14.08 -9.07 7.62
C GLU A 218 13.21 -9.09 6.35
N ALA A 219 13.52 -9.94 5.36
CA ALA A 219 12.79 -10.09 4.12
C ALA A 219 12.38 -11.55 3.88
N VAL A 220 11.08 -11.82 3.85
CA VAL A 220 10.54 -13.19 3.78
C VAL A 220 9.45 -13.31 2.72
N GLY A 221 9.68 -14.20 1.75
CA GLY A 221 8.68 -14.66 0.79
C GLY A 221 8.03 -15.96 1.29
N ILE A 222 6.70 -15.98 1.36
CA ILE A 222 5.90 -17.12 1.80
C ILE A 222 4.98 -17.52 0.67
N ILE A 223 5.03 -18.79 0.27
CA ILE A 223 4.01 -19.40 -0.58
C ILE A 223 3.04 -20.09 0.37
N LEU A 224 1.83 -19.53 0.51
CA LEU A 224 0.87 -20.05 1.47
C LEU A 224 0.39 -21.42 1.00
N SER A 225 0.48 -22.41 1.89
CA SER A 225 -0.02 -23.76 1.67
C SER A 225 -1.03 -24.11 2.73
N ASN A 226 -2.09 -24.81 2.34
CA ASN A 226 -3.11 -25.29 3.27
C ASN A 226 -2.71 -26.68 3.80
N ASP A 227 -1.61 -26.72 4.53
CA ASP A 227 -0.96 -27.95 5.00
C ASP A 227 -0.71 -27.88 6.52
N PRO A 228 -0.93 -28.97 7.28
CA PRO A 228 -0.63 -29.03 8.71
C PRO A 228 0.81 -28.65 9.11
N GLU A 229 1.80 -28.85 8.26
CA GLU A 229 3.20 -28.46 8.54
C GLU A 229 3.35 -26.94 8.66
N TYR A 230 2.57 -26.18 7.88
CA TYR A 230 2.58 -24.72 7.88
C TYR A 230 1.51 -24.12 8.79
N THR A 231 1.07 -24.87 9.80
CA THR A 231 0.01 -24.43 10.69
C THR A 231 0.41 -23.18 11.45
N ARG A 232 -0.48 -22.21 11.46
CA ARG A 232 -0.49 -21.05 12.35
C ARG A 232 -1.87 -20.93 12.97
N ASN A 233 -1.96 -21.23 14.25
CA ASN A 233 -3.20 -21.29 15.00
C ASN A 233 -3.97 -19.96 14.89
N LEU A 234 -5.26 -20.06 14.53
CA LEU A 234 -6.17 -18.92 14.50
C LEU A 234 -6.22 -18.18 15.86
N PHE A 235 -6.13 -18.96 16.93
CA PHE A 235 -6.30 -18.50 18.31
C PHE A 235 -5.00 -18.04 18.98
N ASP A 236 -3.86 -17.99 18.27
CA ASP A 236 -2.65 -17.42 18.84
C ASP A 236 -2.87 -15.97 19.25
N VAL A 237 -2.52 -15.61 20.48
CA VAL A 237 -2.51 -14.22 20.96
C VAL A 237 -1.10 -13.67 21.05
N MET A 238 -1.00 -12.39 21.44
CA MET A 238 0.29 -11.77 21.69
C MET A 238 1.04 -12.55 22.78
N TYR A 239 2.33 -12.81 22.54
CA TYR A 239 3.19 -13.50 23.47
C TYR A 239 3.16 -12.85 24.87
N GLY A 240 2.93 -13.68 25.89
CA GLY A 240 2.75 -13.24 27.29
C GLY A 240 1.29 -13.02 27.70
N ALA A 241 0.38 -12.77 26.77
CA ALA A 241 -1.04 -12.61 27.08
C ALA A 241 -1.70 -13.95 27.46
N LYS A 242 -2.72 -13.88 28.31
CA LYS A 242 -3.67 -14.99 28.56
C LYS A 242 -5.07 -14.67 28.05
N SER A 243 -5.33 -13.39 27.77
CA SER A 243 -6.60 -12.86 27.30
C SER A 243 -6.46 -12.17 25.95
N LEU A 244 -7.60 -11.83 25.35
CA LEU A 244 -7.68 -11.28 24.01
C LEU A 244 -7.57 -9.76 23.98
N LEU A 245 -6.68 -9.27 23.12
CA LEU A 245 -6.76 -7.89 22.63
C LEU A 245 -7.99 -7.73 21.71
N ARG A 246 -8.66 -6.59 21.80
CA ARG A 246 -9.90 -6.28 21.04
C ARG A 246 -9.73 -6.49 19.54
N ARG A 247 -8.60 -6.04 18.98
CA ARG A 247 -8.28 -6.23 17.55
C ARG A 247 -8.27 -7.71 17.17
N LYS A 248 -7.60 -8.54 17.97
CA LYS A 248 -7.43 -9.96 17.69
C LYS A 248 -8.76 -10.71 17.81
N LYS A 249 -9.59 -10.35 18.80
CA LYS A 249 -10.98 -10.85 18.92
C LYS A 249 -11.80 -10.53 17.66
N ASN A 250 -11.73 -9.31 17.15
CA ASN A 250 -12.45 -8.93 15.92
C ASN A 250 -12.00 -9.76 14.72
N PHE A 251 -10.70 -9.99 14.55
CA PHE A 251 -10.17 -10.84 13.49
C PHE A 251 -10.66 -12.29 13.61
N MET A 252 -10.56 -12.91 14.79
CA MET A 252 -11.06 -14.27 15.03
C MET A 252 -12.56 -14.36 14.72
N SER A 253 -13.35 -13.39 15.18
CA SER A 253 -14.79 -13.29 14.90
C SER A 253 -15.07 -13.21 13.41
N SER A 254 -14.31 -12.41 12.65
CA SER A 254 -14.46 -12.30 11.19
C SER A 254 -14.16 -13.62 10.47
N VAL A 255 -13.09 -14.33 10.85
CA VAL A 255 -12.74 -15.62 10.23
C VAL A 255 -13.78 -16.68 10.57
N LEU A 256 -14.16 -16.83 11.84
CA LEU A 256 -15.17 -17.80 12.24
C LEU A 256 -16.54 -17.49 11.61
N CYS A 257 -16.93 -16.22 11.51
CA CYS A 257 -18.15 -15.83 10.77
C CYS A 257 -18.06 -16.21 9.29
N ALA A 258 -16.88 -16.03 8.67
CA ALA A 258 -16.65 -16.39 7.27
C ALA A 258 -16.77 -17.91 7.03
N LEU A 259 -16.37 -18.75 8.00
CA LEU A 259 -16.59 -20.20 7.94
C LEU A 259 -18.08 -20.57 7.98
N CYS A 260 -18.92 -19.73 8.58
CA CYS A 260 -20.36 -19.91 8.66
C CYS A 260 -21.14 -19.27 7.50
N VAL A 261 -20.47 -18.80 6.42
CA VAL A 261 -21.15 -18.16 5.29
C VAL A 261 -21.89 -19.19 4.43
N ASP A 262 -23.16 -18.92 4.16
CA ASP A 262 -23.91 -19.64 3.13
C ASP A 262 -23.49 -19.11 1.75
N THR A 263 -22.90 -19.99 0.93
CA THR A 263 -22.44 -19.67 -0.42
C THR A 263 -23.57 -19.23 -1.38
N GLY A 264 -24.83 -19.57 -1.08
CA GLY A 264 -25.98 -19.14 -1.87
C GLY A 264 -26.36 -17.67 -1.65
N THR A 265 -26.20 -17.17 -0.42
CA THR A 265 -26.56 -15.79 -0.04
C THR A 265 -25.34 -14.86 0.08
N GLY A 266 -24.14 -15.43 0.24
CA GLY A 266 -22.91 -14.69 0.52
C GLY A 266 -22.87 -14.10 1.93
N GLN A 267 -23.76 -14.54 2.84
CA GLN A 267 -23.83 -14.11 4.23
C GLN A 267 -23.93 -15.32 5.16
N PRO A 268 -23.51 -15.21 6.44
CA PRO A 268 -23.81 -16.25 7.42
C PRO A 268 -25.32 -16.39 7.63
N CYS A 269 -25.80 -17.60 7.92
CA CYS A 269 -27.17 -17.75 8.40
C CYS A 269 -27.35 -16.98 9.72
N ASN A 270 -28.51 -16.34 9.93
CA ASN A 270 -28.81 -15.54 11.11
C ASN A 270 -27.64 -14.59 11.49
N PRO A 271 -27.24 -13.63 10.62
CA PRO A 271 -25.97 -12.91 10.78
C PRO A 271 -25.76 -12.27 12.16
N GLY A 272 -26.84 -11.74 12.75
CA GLY A 272 -26.83 -11.11 14.07
C GLY A 272 -26.52 -12.12 15.18
N ASP A 273 -27.25 -13.23 15.22
CA ASP A 273 -27.11 -14.27 16.25
C ASP A 273 -25.80 -15.05 16.08
N THR A 274 -25.44 -15.42 14.84
CA THR A 274 -24.19 -16.10 14.54
C THR A 274 -22.98 -15.29 15.03
N ARG A 275 -22.97 -13.98 14.81
CA ARG A 275 -21.88 -13.12 15.30
C ARG A 275 -21.86 -13.02 16.83
N GLN A 276 -23.02 -12.98 17.48
CA GLN A 276 -23.10 -12.98 18.95
C GLN A 276 -22.60 -14.29 19.55
N ILE A 277 -23.06 -15.44 19.02
CA ILE A 277 -22.62 -16.78 19.42
C ILE A 277 -21.12 -16.91 19.26
N ILE A 278 -20.56 -16.55 18.10
CA ILE A 278 -19.12 -16.63 17.84
C ILE A 278 -18.31 -15.76 18.82
N ASN A 279 -18.78 -14.54 19.11
CA ASN A 279 -18.08 -13.66 20.06
C ASN A 279 -18.08 -14.23 21.48
N GLN A 280 -19.20 -14.79 21.94
CA GLN A 280 -19.28 -15.45 23.25
C GLN A 280 -18.47 -16.75 23.28
N LEU A 281 -18.45 -17.51 22.19
CA LEU A 281 -17.67 -18.74 22.05
C LEU A 281 -16.17 -18.44 22.18
N ILE A 282 -15.68 -17.40 21.52
CA ILE A 282 -14.29 -16.95 21.62
C ILE A 282 -13.96 -16.57 23.08
N GLU A 283 -14.80 -15.78 23.75
CA GLU A 283 -14.56 -15.40 25.14
C GLU A 283 -14.56 -16.60 26.09
N LEU A 284 -15.51 -17.52 25.89
CA LEU A 284 -15.62 -18.73 26.67
C LEU A 284 -14.37 -19.61 26.50
N ALA A 285 -13.86 -19.76 25.27
CA ALA A 285 -12.65 -20.52 24.99
C ALA A 285 -11.43 -19.96 25.72
N PHE A 286 -11.22 -18.65 25.69
CA PHE A 286 -10.09 -18.03 26.39
C PHE A 286 -10.23 -18.05 27.91
N LYS A 287 -11.46 -17.94 28.43
CA LYS A 287 -11.72 -18.11 29.87
C LYS A 287 -11.44 -19.55 30.30
N GLU A 288 -11.89 -20.52 29.53
CA GLU A 288 -11.73 -21.93 29.85
C GLU A 288 -10.26 -22.34 29.82
N TYR A 289 -9.57 -22.15 28.71
CA TYR A 289 -8.17 -22.58 28.58
C TYR A 289 -7.16 -21.61 29.20
N GLY A 290 -7.56 -20.38 29.52
CA GLY A 290 -6.71 -19.39 30.17
C GLY A 290 -6.76 -19.43 31.70
N GLU A 291 -7.92 -19.78 32.27
CA GLU A 291 -8.18 -19.66 33.72
C GLU A 291 -8.70 -20.97 34.35
N ASN A 292 -9.77 -21.55 33.81
CA ASN A 292 -10.48 -22.66 34.47
C ASN A 292 -9.76 -24.01 34.32
N ASN A 293 -9.32 -24.31 33.10
CA ASN A 293 -8.73 -25.58 32.69
C ASN A 293 -7.52 -25.34 31.77
N PRO A 294 -6.46 -24.69 32.29
CA PRO A 294 -5.25 -24.44 31.52
C PRO A 294 -4.59 -25.77 31.13
N ARG A 295 -4.08 -25.84 29.89
CA ARG A 295 -3.45 -27.06 29.38
C ARG A 295 -2.21 -27.43 30.20
N LEU A 296 -2.18 -28.68 30.61
CA LEU A 296 -1.02 -29.27 31.27
C LEU A 296 0.11 -29.47 30.28
N TYR A 297 1.32 -29.17 30.73
CA TYR A 297 2.54 -29.50 30.03
C TYR A 297 2.74 -31.02 30.01
N ARG A 298 3.19 -31.53 28.86
CA ARG A 298 3.52 -32.94 28.64
C ARG A 298 4.83 -33.01 27.88
N ALA A 299 5.81 -33.70 28.46
CA ALA A 299 7.09 -33.96 27.81
C ALA A 299 6.91 -34.69 26.47
N SER A 300 7.84 -34.48 25.56
CA SER A 300 7.84 -34.95 24.16
C SER A 300 6.74 -34.35 23.27
N THR A 301 6.07 -33.28 23.71
CA THR A 301 5.12 -32.54 22.86
C THR A 301 5.84 -31.48 22.02
N GLU A 302 6.87 -30.85 22.58
CA GLU A 302 7.60 -29.75 21.93
C GLU A 302 9.10 -29.84 22.30
N ASP A 303 9.88 -30.45 21.40
CA ASP A 303 11.30 -30.76 21.65
C ASP A 303 12.15 -29.54 22.01
N LEU A 304 11.85 -28.37 21.44
CA LEU A 304 12.59 -27.13 21.76
C LEU A 304 12.34 -26.68 23.21
N VAL A 305 11.12 -26.88 23.72
CA VAL A 305 10.78 -26.57 25.11
C VAL A 305 11.47 -27.54 26.04
N ASP A 306 11.40 -28.83 25.71
CA ASP A 306 11.98 -29.87 26.54
C ASP A 306 13.50 -29.73 26.65
N SER A 307 14.17 -29.48 25.52
CA SER A 307 15.62 -29.23 25.47
C SER A 307 15.99 -27.99 26.30
N ALA A 308 15.25 -26.89 26.15
CA ALA A 308 15.50 -25.68 26.92
C ALA A 308 15.28 -25.87 28.43
N LEU A 309 14.31 -26.69 28.84
CA LEU A 309 14.08 -27.02 30.25
C LEU A 309 15.24 -27.82 30.86
N GLN A 310 15.82 -28.76 30.09
CA GLN A 310 17.00 -29.53 30.51
C GLN A 310 18.26 -28.64 30.53
N ASP A 311 18.56 -27.94 29.44
CA ASP A 311 19.77 -27.13 29.30
C ASP A 311 19.85 -25.98 30.31
N SER A 312 18.69 -25.42 30.69
CA SER A 312 18.59 -24.36 31.69
C SER A 312 18.72 -24.84 33.14
N GLY A 313 18.70 -26.16 33.37
CA GLY A 313 18.60 -26.76 34.70
C GLY A 313 17.30 -26.42 35.43
N LEU A 314 16.25 -26.00 34.70
CA LEU A 314 14.93 -25.71 35.27
C LEU A 314 14.18 -27.00 35.57
N TYR A 315 14.43 -28.07 34.80
CA TYR A 315 13.77 -29.35 34.97
C TYR A 315 14.02 -29.96 36.35
N GLU A 316 15.26 -29.92 36.85
CA GLU A 316 15.61 -30.51 38.15
C GLU A 316 15.17 -29.68 39.36
N LYS A 317 14.70 -28.44 39.16
CA LYS A 317 14.23 -27.57 40.26
C LYS A 317 12.87 -28.00 40.82
N HIS A 318 12.15 -28.88 40.11
CA HIS A 318 10.82 -29.32 40.47
C HIS A 318 10.73 -30.84 40.48
N ASP A 319 9.92 -31.40 41.37
CA ASP A 319 9.70 -32.84 41.47
C ASP A 319 8.68 -33.34 40.42
N ALA A 320 8.60 -34.67 40.28
CA ALA A 320 7.68 -35.30 39.33
C ALA A 320 6.20 -34.95 39.60
N ALA A 321 5.83 -34.72 40.86
CA ALA A 321 4.48 -34.33 41.25
C ALA A 321 4.12 -32.93 40.75
N TRP A 322 5.05 -31.98 40.81
CA TRP A 322 4.87 -30.65 40.24
C TRP A 322 4.76 -30.71 38.71
N TRP A 323 5.64 -31.46 38.03
CA TRP A 323 5.59 -31.59 36.57
C TRP A 323 4.28 -32.22 36.08
N ALA A 324 3.71 -33.17 36.81
CA ALA A 324 2.43 -33.79 36.46
C ALA A 324 1.25 -32.80 36.39
N ARG A 325 1.29 -31.71 37.18
CA ARG A 325 0.26 -30.66 37.26
C ARG A 325 0.66 -29.33 36.61
N SER A 326 1.90 -29.20 36.18
CA SER A 326 2.41 -27.98 35.54
C SER A 326 1.67 -27.66 34.24
N THR A 327 1.41 -26.38 33.99
CA THR A 327 0.73 -25.88 32.80
C THR A 327 1.72 -25.33 31.79
N TRP A 328 1.32 -25.28 30.51
CA TRP A 328 2.12 -24.62 29.48
C TRP A 328 2.37 -23.12 29.77
N PHE A 329 1.47 -22.45 30.49
CA PHE A 329 1.68 -21.07 30.93
C PHE A 329 2.79 -20.95 31.97
N GLU A 330 2.85 -21.85 32.95
CA GLU A 330 3.94 -21.87 33.93
C GLU A 330 5.28 -22.18 33.26
N VAL A 331 5.32 -23.16 32.36
CA VAL A 331 6.52 -23.48 31.57
C VAL A 331 6.98 -22.30 30.72
N ARG A 332 6.05 -21.62 30.05
CA ARG A 332 6.32 -20.39 29.30
C ARG A 332 6.96 -19.32 30.20
N ASP A 333 6.36 -19.04 31.35
CA ASP A 333 6.82 -17.99 32.26
C ASP A 333 8.21 -18.33 32.85
N MET A 334 8.47 -19.60 33.18
CA MET A 334 9.79 -20.05 33.63
C MET A 334 10.88 -19.86 32.56
N LEU A 335 10.61 -20.30 31.33
CA LEU A 335 11.57 -20.18 30.22
C LEU A 335 11.80 -18.72 29.83
N HIS A 336 10.76 -17.89 29.88
CA HIS A 336 10.87 -16.45 29.65
C HIS A 336 11.83 -15.81 30.65
N ASN A 337 11.61 -16.07 31.94
CA ASN A 337 12.42 -15.53 33.03
C ASN A 337 13.86 -16.05 33.03
N ALA A 338 14.10 -17.22 32.45
CA ALA A 338 15.44 -17.76 32.23
C ALA A 338 16.12 -17.28 30.92
N GLY A 339 15.45 -16.43 30.12
CA GLY A 339 15.99 -15.88 28.87
C GLY A 339 15.86 -16.78 27.63
N TYR A 340 15.20 -17.94 27.74
CA TYR A 340 14.97 -18.87 26.64
C TYR A 340 13.74 -18.47 25.81
N ILE A 341 13.79 -17.28 25.19
CA ILE A 341 12.63 -16.62 24.57
C ILE A 341 11.98 -17.46 23.47
N MET A 342 12.78 -18.09 22.59
CA MET A 342 12.24 -18.92 21.51
C MET A 342 11.45 -20.12 22.05
N ALA A 343 12.01 -20.84 23.01
CA ALA A 343 11.34 -21.97 23.65
C ALA A 343 10.09 -21.52 24.42
N ALA A 344 10.17 -20.41 25.15
CA ALA A 344 9.03 -19.83 25.84
C ALA A 344 7.91 -19.44 24.86
N GLN A 345 8.23 -18.92 23.68
CA GLN A 345 7.24 -18.62 22.64
C GLN A 345 6.58 -19.89 22.09
N ARG A 346 7.32 -20.98 21.91
CA ARG A 346 6.75 -22.29 21.54
C ARG A 346 5.79 -22.80 22.62
N ALA A 347 6.20 -22.74 23.89
CA ALA A 347 5.35 -23.10 25.02
C ALA A 347 4.06 -22.26 25.08
N HIS A 348 4.16 -20.96 24.75
CA HIS A 348 3.00 -20.09 24.67
C HIS A 348 1.97 -20.56 23.63
N TYR A 349 2.41 -21.01 22.44
CA TYR A 349 1.51 -21.51 21.41
C TYR A 349 0.84 -22.84 21.80
N GLN A 350 1.55 -23.70 22.53
CA GLN A 350 0.98 -24.94 23.05
C GLN A 350 -0.14 -24.68 24.07
N ALA A 351 -0.11 -23.53 24.77
CA ALA A 351 -1.15 -23.14 25.72
C ALA A 351 -2.46 -22.66 25.06
N MET A 352 -2.44 -22.33 23.76
CA MET A 352 -3.59 -21.71 23.09
C MET A 352 -4.70 -22.72 22.76
N PRO A 353 -5.97 -22.29 22.70
CA PRO A 353 -7.07 -23.13 22.20
C PRO A 353 -6.87 -23.49 20.72
N GLN A 354 -7.46 -24.59 20.26
CA GLN A 354 -7.50 -24.97 18.85
C GLN A 354 -8.92 -24.95 18.29
N LEU A 355 -9.05 -24.86 16.96
CA LEU A 355 -10.36 -24.78 16.30
C LEU A 355 -11.30 -25.96 16.62
N PRO A 356 -10.86 -27.23 16.61
CA PRO A 356 -11.73 -28.36 16.97
C PRO A 356 -12.32 -28.23 18.38
N GLU A 357 -11.51 -27.76 19.31
CA GLU A 357 -11.88 -27.63 20.71
C GLU A 357 -12.84 -26.48 20.90
N VAL A 358 -12.56 -25.33 20.27
CA VAL A 358 -13.47 -24.18 20.26
C VAL A 358 -14.83 -24.56 19.66
N SER A 359 -14.86 -25.36 18.58
CA SER A 359 -16.14 -25.86 18.02
C SER A 359 -16.92 -26.72 19.02
N SER A 360 -16.21 -27.60 19.76
CA SER A 360 -16.84 -28.48 20.77
C SER A 360 -17.56 -27.70 21.89
N MET A 361 -17.07 -26.49 22.19
CA MET A 361 -17.61 -25.63 23.26
C MET A 361 -18.98 -25.01 22.93
N LEU A 362 -19.48 -25.14 21.70
CA LEU A 362 -20.86 -24.78 21.36
C LEU A 362 -21.90 -25.60 22.14
N GLY A 363 -21.49 -26.73 22.74
CA GLY A 363 -22.34 -27.52 23.64
C GLY A 363 -22.42 -27.00 25.08
N HIS A 364 -21.64 -25.98 25.43
CA HIS A 364 -21.55 -25.47 26.80
C HIS A 364 -22.89 -24.86 27.26
N THR A 365 -23.23 -25.05 28.53
CA THR A 365 -24.50 -24.62 29.14
C THR A 365 -24.78 -23.14 28.91
N SER A 366 -23.77 -22.28 29.12
CA SER A 366 -23.90 -20.82 28.93
C SER A 366 -24.38 -20.40 27.54
N LEU A 367 -24.02 -21.15 26.49
CA LEU A 367 -24.47 -20.88 25.12
C LEU A 367 -25.83 -21.52 24.84
N ARG A 368 -26.06 -22.74 25.36
CA ARG A 368 -27.33 -23.45 25.19
C ARG A 368 -28.50 -22.77 25.90
N ASP A 369 -28.26 -22.19 27.07
CA ASP A 369 -29.31 -21.50 27.84
C ASP A 369 -29.82 -20.25 27.10
N VAL A 370 -28.97 -19.60 26.30
CA VAL A 370 -29.30 -18.36 25.58
C VAL A 370 -29.76 -18.64 24.14
N PHE A 371 -29.07 -19.53 23.42
CA PHE A 371 -29.26 -19.75 21.99
C PHE A 371 -29.75 -21.15 21.61
N GLY A 372 -30.00 -22.03 22.60
CA GLY A 372 -30.30 -23.44 22.36
C GLY A 372 -31.59 -23.72 21.58
N THR A 373 -32.50 -22.76 21.52
CA THR A 373 -33.76 -22.86 20.75
C THR A 373 -33.75 -22.05 19.46
N VAL A 374 -32.68 -21.28 19.19
CA VAL A 374 -32.58 -20.46 17.98
C VAL A 374 -32.40 -21.37 16.78
N GLN A 375 -33.24 -21.19 15.77
CA GLN A 375 -33.23 -21.96 14.53
C GLN A 375 -32.60 -21.19 13.38
N ARG A 376 -32.04 -21.92 12.43
CA ARG A 376 -31.49 -21.38 11.19
C ARG A 376 -32.61 -20.80 10.31
N ASP A 377 -32.35 -19.69 9.64
CA ASP A 377 -33.29 -19.03 8.73
C ASP A 377 -33.91 -20.01 7.72
N GLY A 378 -35.24 -20.13 7.75
CA GLY A 378 -35.99 -21.01 6.84
C GLY A 378 -35.78 -22.52 7.06
N SER A 379 -35.31 -22.93 8.24
CA SER A 379 -35.00 -24.33 8.58
C SER A 379 -35.38 -24.66 10.03
N ASN A 380 -35.61 -25.94 10.32
CA ASN A 380 -35.80 -26.45 11.69
C ASN A 380 -34.48 -26.85 12.38
N GLU A 381 -33.35 -26.74 11.66
CA GLU A 381 -32.01 -26.98 12.20
C GLU A 381 -31.66 -25.93 13.25
N LEU A 382 -31.16 -26.35 14.42
CA LEU A 382 -30.70 -25.44 15.46
C LEU A 382 -29.45 -24.69 14.98
N LEU A 383 -29.40 -23.39 15.26
CA LEU A 383 -28.30 -22.54 14.81
C LEU A 383 -26.95 -22.96 15.41
N LEU A 384 -26.94 -23.42 16.68
CA LEU A 384 -25.72 -23.93 17.33
C LEU A 384 -25.17 -25.19 16.64
N ASP A 385 -26.05 -26.08 16.16
CA ASP A 385 -25.64 -27.30 15.46
C ASP A 385 -25.12 -26.98 14.06
N TYR A 386 -25.74 -26.02 13.37
CA TYR A 386 -25.24 -25.49 12.11
C TYR A 386 -23.84 -24.88 12.26
N ILE A 387 -23.64 -23.99 13.24
CA ILE A 387 -22.34 -23.34 13.48
C ILE A 387 -21.29 -24.40 13.82
N ARG A 388 -21.62 -25.39 14.65
CA ARG A 388 -20.70 -26.48 14.99
C ARG A 388 -20.23 -27.22 13.75
N ARG A 389 -21.17 -27.63 12.89
CA ARG A 389 -20.86 -28.30 11.63
C ARG A 389 -20.02 -27.44 10.70
N ALA A 390 -20.31 -26.13 10.61
CA ALA A 390 -19.54 -25.20 9.80
C ALA A 390 -18.09 -25.04 10.30
N LEU A 391 -17.89 -24.96 11.63
CA LEU A 391 -16.56 -24.88 12.23
C LEU A 391 -15.78 -26.21 12.12
N GLU A 392 -16.45 -27.36 12.28
CA GLU A 392 -15.86 -28.69 12.06
C GLU A 392 -15.47 -28.88 10.59
N GLN A 393 -16.30 -28.42 9.64
CA GLN A 393 -15.92 -28.40 8.24
C GLN A 393 -14.72 -27.46 8.02
N GLY A 394 -14.73 -26.27 8.60
CA GLY A 394 -13.61 -25.33 8.54
C GLY A 394 -12.30 -25.93 9.09
N HIS A 395 -12.37 -26.78 10.11
CA HIS A 395 -11.22 -27.52 10.61
C HIS A 395 -10.61 -28.42 9.53
N ASN A 396 -11.44 -29.20 8.84
CA ASN A 396 -11.01 -30.12 7.79
C ASN A 396 -10.56 -29.38 6.52
N ASP A 397 -11.25 -28.31 6.15
CA ASP A 397 -10.97 -27.53 4.94
C ASP A 397 -9.75 -26.63 5.11
N TYR A 398 -9.40 -26.24 6.34
CA TYR A 398 -8.31 -25.31 6.65
C TYR A 398 -7.37 -25.84 7.76
N PRO A 399 -6.64 -26.95 7.51
CA PRO A 399 -5.67 -27.50 8.46
C PRO A 399 -4.63 -26.47 8.91
N MET A 400 -4.22 -25.55 8.03
CA MET A 400 -3.20 -24.54 8.30
C MET A 400 -3.56 -23.54 9.42
N ILE A 401 -4.81 -23.46 9.87
CA ILE A 401 -5.22 -22.59 10.99
C ILE A 401 -5.76 -23.35 12.19
N SER A 402 -5.82 -24.67 12.09
CA SER A 402 -6.64 -25.50 12.96
C SER A 402 -5.90 -26.06 14.17
N GLY A 403 -4.60 -26.29 14.05
CA GLY A 403 -3.77 -26.88 15.10
C GLY A 403 -2.85 -25.86 15.76
N TYR A 404 -1.87 -26.37 16.51
CA TYR A 404 -0.81 -25.57 17.11
C TYR A 404 0.09 -24.93 16.05
N THR A 405 0.60 -23.74 16.36
CA THR A 405 1.51 -23.03 15.48
C THR A 405 2.84 -23.77 15.33
N ARG A 406 3.15 -24.15 14.10
CA ARG A 406 4.40 -24.77 13.67
C ARG A 406 5.23 -23.81 12.83
N PHE A 407 4.55 -22.98 12.04
CA PHE A 407 5.18 -21.99 11.19
C PHE A 407 5.19 -20.60 11.88
N MET A 408 6.38 -20.12 12.20
CA MET A 408 6.60 -18.83 12.85
C MET A 408 7.28 -17.85 11.90
N ILE A 409 6.84 -16.60 11.93
CA ILE A 409 7.52 -15.50 11.26
C ILE A 409 8.50 -14.89 12.25
N ASN A 410 9.72 -14.62 11.80
CA ASN A 410 10.71 -13.94 12.61
C ASN A 410 10.16 -12.56 13.03
N PRO A 411 10.20 -12.20 14.33
CA PRO A 411 9.75 -10.88 14.78
C PRO A 411 10.46 -9.72 14.10
N GLU A 412 11.70 -9.91 13.65
CA GLU A 412 12.48 -8.90 12.94
C GLU A 412 12.13 -8.80 11.44
N THR A 413 11.19 -9.61 10.92
CA THR A 413 10.70 -9.47 9.54
C THR A 413 10.03 -8.11 9.32
N ARG A 414 10.50 -7.39 8.30
CA ARG A 414 10.04 -6.05 7.93
C ARG A 414 9.35 -6.04 6.57
N VAL A 415 9.89 -6.78 5.60
CA VAL A 415 9.31 -6.97 4.27
C VAL A 415 8.81 -8.39 4.14
N ILE A 416 7.51 -8.55 3.86
CA ILE A 416 6.88 -9.85 3.73
C ILE A 416 6.02 -9.91 2.47
N ALA A 417 6.13 -11.00 1.70
CA ALA A 417 5.22 -11.30 0.60
C ALA A 417 4.55 -12.65 0.82
N VAL A 418 3.22 -12.65 0.86
CA VAL A 418 2.40 -13.86 0.97
C VAL A 418 1.73 -14.11 -0.38
N ASP A 419 2.15 -15.18 -1.05
CA ASP A 419 1.50 -15.68 -2.27
C ASP A 419 0.34 -16.62 -1.90
N LEU A 420 -0.79 -16.42 -2.56
CA LEU A 420 -2.02 -17.19 -2.36
C LEU A 420 -2.33 -18.16 -3.49
N ASN A 421 -1.43 -18.33 -4.47
CA ASN A 421 -1.73 -19.07 -5.69
C ASN A 421 -2.16 -20.52 -5.39
N ASN A 422 -1.52 -21.17 -4.41
CA ASN A 422 -1.80 -22.55 -4.03
C ASN A 422 -3.07 -22.75 -3.19
N VAL A 423 -3.62 -21.68 -2.61
CA VAL A 423 -4.77 -21.75 -1.68
C VAL A 423 -6.01 -21.03 -2.18
N ALA A 424 -5.88 -20.21 -3.22
CA ALA A 424 -7.01 -19.55 -3.86
C ALA A 424 -7.99 -20.60 -4.42
N GLY A 425 -9.28 -20.35 -4.23
CA GLY A 425 -10.34 -21.16 -4.82
C GLY A 425 -10.59 -20.85 -6.30
N ASP A 426 -11.49 -21.62 -6.88
CA ASP A 426 -11.98 -21.41 -8.25
C ASP A 426 -12.99 -20.24 -8.32
N LYS A 427 -13.63 -20.08 -9.48
CA LYS A 427 -14.58 -18.97 -9.73
C LYS A 427 -15.98 -19.21 -9.15
N THR A 428 -16.24 -20.36 -8.54
CA THR A 428 -17.54 -20.69 -7.92
C THR A 428 -17.77 -19.83 -6.66
N PRO A 429 -19.02 -19.69 -6.18
CA PRO A 429 -19.28 -18.99 -4.91
C PRO A 429 -18.46 -19.54 -3.73
N ALA A 430 -18.32 -20.87 -3.62
CA ALA A 430 -17.50 -21.52 -2.61
C ALA A 430 -16.00 -21.21 -2.80
N GLY A 431 -15.50 -21.24 -4.04
CA GLY A 431 -14.11 -20.88 -4.36
C GLY A 431 -13.78 -19.41 -4.06
N ARG A 432 -14.73 -18.50 -4.29
CA ARG A 432 -14.60 -17.08 -3.91
C ARG A 432 -14.59 -16.90 -2.40
N LEU A 433 -15.43 -17.62 -1.66
CA LEU A 433 -15.43 -17.61 -0.19
C LEU A 433 -14.09 -18.12 0.36
N LYS A 434 -13.61 -19.26 -0.15
CA LYS A 434 -12.28 -19.80 0.19
C LYS A 434 -11.18 -18.77 -0.06
N THR A 435 -11.20 -18.12 -1.22
CA THR A 435 -10.25 -17.07 -1.57
C THR A 435 -10.33 -15.89 -0.60
N GLY A 436 -11.54 -15.44 -0.24
CA GLY A 436 -11.76 -14.37 0.73
C GLY A 436 -11.20 -14.70 2.12
N ILE A 437 -11.44 -15.91 2.62
CA ILE A 437 -10.87 -16.41 3.88
C ILE A 437 -9.34 -16.39 3.81
N MET A 438 -8.75 -16.87 2.70
CA MET A 438 -7.29 -16.85 2.53
C MET A 438 -6.71 -15.44 2.51
N TYR A 439 -7.37 -14.46 1.89
CA TYR A 439 -6.95 -13.06 1.97
C TYR A 439 -7.01 -12.50 3.40
N LEU A 440 -8.04 -12.84 4.18
CA LEU A 440 -8.14 -12.43 5.58
C LEU A 440 -6.98 -13.02 6.40
N LEU A 441 -6.70 -14.31 6.24
CA LEU A 441 -5.61 -14.99 6.93
C LEU A 441 -4.25 -14.42 6.52
N ALA A 442 -4.00 -14.24 5.23
CA ALA A 442 -2.77 -13.66 4.70
C ALA A 442 -2.54 -12.23 5.20
N GLY A 443 -3.61 -11.42 5.28
CA GLY A 443 -3.55 -10.09 5.88
C GLY A 443 -3.11 -10.10 7.34
N GLN A 444 -3.60 -11.06 8.12
CA GLN A 444 -3.15 -11.23 9.50
C GLN A 444 -1.72 -11.75 9.60
N ILE A 445 -1.31 -12.66 8.71
CA ILE A 445 0.05 -13.19 8.67
C ILE A 445 1.06 -12.08 8.34
N ALA A 446 0.75 -11.25 7.34
CA ALA A 446 1.66 -10.25 6.79
C ALA A 446 1.64 -8.92 7.56
N GLY A 447 0.46 -8.39 7.89
CA GLY A 447 0.27 -7.06 8.48
C GLY A 447 -0.45 -7.07 9.82
N GLY A 448 -0.62 -8.25 10.44
CA GLY A 448 -1.34 -8.44 11.70
C GLY A 448 -0.78 -7.64 12.87
N ASP A 449 0.45 -7.14 12.78
CA ASP A 449 1.06 -6.33 13.83
C ASP A 449 1.06 -4.83 13.51
N PHE A 450 0.83 -4.39 12.27
CA PHE A 450 1.09 -2.99 11.87
C PHE A 450 0.27 -1.95 12.64
N THR A 451 -0.92 -2.30 13.12
CA THR A 451 -1.73 -1.38 13.93
C THR A 451 -1.54 -1.54 15.44
N LEU A 452 -0.62 -2.42 15.88
CA LEU A 452 -0.32 -2.66 17.29
C LEU A 452 0.04 -1.38 18.08
N PRO A 453 0.76 -0.37 17.52
CA PRO A 453 1.01 0.89 18.23
C PRO A 453 -0.28 1.60 18.70
N GLN A 454 -1.38 1.46 17.97
CA GLN A 454 -2.68 2.05 18.33
C GLN A 454 -3.33 1.40 19.56
N TYR A 455 -2.86 0.22 19.96
CA TYR A 455 -3.37 -0.56 21.09
C TYR A 455 -2.37 -0.63 22.25
N ARG A 456 -1.36 0.25 22.28
CA ARG A 456 -0.29 0.26 23.30
C ARG A 456 -0.82 0.18 24.73
N ASP A 457 -1.80 1.02 25.08
CA ASP A 457 -2.32 1.06 26.45
C ASP A 457 -3.09 -0.21 26.82
N GLU A 458 -3.82 -0.80 25.87
CA GLU A 458 -4.52 -2.07 26.06
C GLU A 458 -3.52 -3.21 26.29
N VAL A 459 -2.44 -3.25 25.49
CA VAL A 459 -1.34 -4.21 25.62
C VAL A 459 -0.73 -4.13 27.02
N LEU A 460 -0.31 -2.95 27.47
CA LEU A 460 0.32 -2.78 28.78
C LEU A 460 -0.62 -3.10 29.95
N LYS A 461 -1.93 -2.93 29.77
CA LYS A 461 -2.93 -3.28 30.78
C LYS A 461 -3.17 -4.79 30.86
N GLN A 462 -3.15 -5.50 29.73
CA GLN A 462 -3.46 -6.93 29.67
C GLN A 462 -2.24 -7.82 29.92
N LEU A 463 -1.04 -7.41 29.51
CA LEU A 463 0.16 -8.22 29.68
C LEU A 463 0.75 -8.08 31.09
N PRO A 464 1.26 -9.17 31.68
CA PRO A 464 2.09 -9.10 32.88
C PRO A 464 3.34 -8.24 32.64
N ARG A 465 3.83 -7.57 33.70
CA ARG A 465 4.96 -6.62 33.61
C ARG A 465 6.23 -7.22 33.01
N GLU A 466 6.49 -8.50 33.27
CA GLU A 466 7.65 -9.24 32.74
C GLU A 466 7.71 -9.18 31.20
N TYR A 467 6.56 -9.18 30.52
CA TYR A 467 6.46 -9.15 29.06
C TYR A 467 6.45 -7.75 28.45
N HIS A 468 6.41 -6.68 29.28
CA HIS A 468 6.27 -5.31 28.78
C HIS A 468 7.46 -4.89 27.92
N GLU A 469 8.68 -5.31 28.26
CA GLU A 469 9.87 -4.95 27.50
C GLU A 469 9.80 -5.46 26.06
N ILE A 470 9.48 -6.75 25.87
CA ILE A 470 9.37 -7.36 24.53
C ILE A 470 8.22 -6.72 23.74
N ALA A 471 7.07 -6.50 24.38
CA ALA A 471 5.92 -5.87 23.74
C ALA A 471 6.23 -4.43 23.31
N LEU A 472 6.87 -3.65 24.16
CA LEU A 472 7.27 -2.26 23.88
C LEU A 472 8.35 -2.20 22.80
N LYS A 473 9.32 -3.14 22.78
CA LYS A 473 10.30 -3.23 21.70
C LYS A 473 9.59 -3.35 20.34
N ARG A 474 8.61 -4.25 20.22
CA ARG A 474 7.83 -4.44 18.99
C ARG A 474 6.98 -3.22 18.64
N ILE A 475 6.29 -2.63 19.61
CA ILE A 475 5.48 -1.41 19.41
C ILE A 475 6.36 -0.27 18.90
N ASN A 476 7.51 -0.02 19.54
CA ASN A 476 8.41 1.05 19.16
C ASN A 476 9.03 0.81 17.78
N GLN A 477 9.34 -0.44 17.42
CA GLN A 477 9.79 -0.77 16.06
C GLN A 477 8.76 -0.37 15.00
N LEU A 478 7.47 -0.63 15.26
CA LEU A 478 6.38 -0.33 14.34
C LEU A 478 6.03 1.17 14.30
N ASP A 479 6.14 1.85 15.43
CA ASP A 479 5.85 3.29 15.58
C ASP A 479 6.94 4.17 14.96
N SER A 480 8.20 3.73 15.04
CA SER A 480 9.37 4.42 14.43
C SER A 480 9.46 4.30 12.89
N GLY A 481 8.48 3.64 12.25
CA GLY A 481 8.32 3.58 10.80
C GLY A 481 7.35 4.61 10.22
N GLY A 482 6.78 5.48 11.07
CA GLY A 482 5.90 6.59 10.67
C GLY A 482 6.62 7.90 10.37
#